data_AF-A0A9D5FYZ4-F1
#
_entry.id   AF-A0A9D5FYZ4-F1
#
_cell.length_a   1.000
_cell.length_b   1.000
_cell.length_c   1.000
_cell.angle_alpha   90.00
_cell.angle_beta   90.00
_cell.angle_gamma   90.00
#
_symmetry.space_group_name_H-M   'P 1'
#
loop_
_entity.id
_entity.type
_entity.pdbx_description
1 polymer ?
#
loop_
_entity_poly.entity_id
_entity_poly.type
_entity_poly.pdbx_seq_one_letter_code
_entity_poly.pdbx_strand_id
1 'polypeptide(L)'
;MKLRNALFIALGLSLMAPLYAADMKDVMEDRAEARYDATKDQAERNYDIAKDNCKKMSGNAKDVCMKDAKAAYVGAKSQAKADEKAAKSQAEANEDKMKADYKAAKERCDNLSGHAKDACVSEAKMKYMQ
;
A
#
# COMPACT_ATOMS: atom_id res chain seq x y z
N MET A 1 -17.38 -18.41 9.47
CA MET A 1 -16.68 -19.70 9.64
C MET A 1 -15.65 -19.84 8.53
N LYS A 2 -14.44 -20.22 8.92
CA LYS A 2 -13.30 -20.58 8.06
C LYS A 2 -13.57 -21.89 7.30
N LEU A 3 -13.00 -22.00 6.10
CA LEU A 3 -12.48 -23.24 5.48
C LEU A 3 -11.54 -22.77 4.34
N ARG A 4 -10.29 -22.38 4.60
CA ARG A 4 -9.06 -23.20 4.64
C ARG A 4 -8.92 -24.25 3.52
N ASN A 5 -8.06 -23.87 2.58
CA ASN A 5 -6.97 -24.63 1.95
C ASN A 5 -7.31 -25.87 1.12
N ALA A 6 -7.08 -25.76 -0.19
CA ALA A 6 -6.33 -26.77 -0.92
C ALA A 6 -5.34 -26.09 -1.87
N LEU A 7 -4.09 -26.17 -1.48
CA LEU A 7 -2.89 -25.91 -2.26
C LEU A 7 -2.82 -26.98 -3.37
N PHE A 8 -2.88 -26.57 -4.65
CA PHE A 8 -2.31 -27.34 -5.75
C PHE A 8 -1.29 -26.45 -6.45
N ILE A 9 -0.03 -26.69 -6.11
CA ILE A 9 1.14 -26.23 -6.86
C ILE A 9 1.14 -27.07 -8.15
N ALA A 10 0.72 -26.45 -9.25
CA ALA A 10 1.11 -26.89 -10.58
C ALA A 10 1.89 -25.75 -11.21
N LEU A 11 3.19 -25.99 -11.39
CA LEU A 11 4.07 -25.23 -12.27
C LEU A 11 3.45 -25.22 -13.68
N GLY A 12 2.71 -24.15 -13.98
CA GLY A 12 2.08 -23.91 -15.26
C GLY A 12 2.01 -22.40 -15.46
N LEU A 13 2.89 -21.91 -16.34
CA LEU A 13 3.12 -20.51 -16.66
C LEU A 13 1.92 -19.94 -17.46
N SER A 14 0.74 -19.83 -16.85
CA SER A 14 -0.46 -19.33 -17.53
C SER A 14 -1.57 -18.90 -16.56
N LEU A 15 -1.26 -17.97 -15.66
CA LEU A 15 -2.25 -17.05 -15.11
C LEU A 15 -1.87 -15.61 -15.48
N MET A 16 -1.79 -15.34 -16.78
CA MET A 16 -2.24 -14.03 -17.27
C MET A 16 -3.77 -14.08 -17.27
N ALA A 17 -4.38 -13.95 -16.09
CA ALA A 17 -5.67 -13.29 -16.07
C ALA A 17 -5.41 -11.88 -16.65
N PRO A 18 -6.32 -11.31 -17.46
CA PRO A 18 -6.31 -9.88 -17.68
C PRO A 18 -6.71 -9.27 -16.34
N LEU A 19 -5.74 -9.14 -15.43
CA LEU A 19 -5.75 -8.03 -14.50
C LEU A 19 -5.69 -6.84 -15.44
N TYR A 20 -6.88 -6.32 -15.72
CA TYR A 20 -7.10 -4.96 -16.20
C TYR A 20 -6.00 -4.09 -15.61
N ALA A 21 -5.53 -3.11 -16.39
CA ALA A 21 -4.75 -2.00 -15.87
C ALA A 21 -5.56 -1.34 -14.74
N ALA A 22 -5.56 -1.95 -13.56
CA ALA A 22 -5.90 -1.32 -12.32
C ALA A 22 -4.82 -0.27 -12.18
N ASP A 23 -5.25 0.96 -11.97
CA ASP A 23 -4.35 2.07 -11.81
C ASP A 23 -3.33 1.68 -10.72
N MET A 24 -2.04 1.68 -11.06
CA MET A 24 -0.99 1.29 -10.10
C MET A 24 -1.02 2.19 -8.87
N LYS A 25 -1.54 3.42 -9.00
CA LYS A 25 -1.84 4.28 -7.87
C LYS A 25 -2.85 3.62 -6.94
N ASP A 26 -4.04 3.26 -7.43
CA ASP A 26 -5.12 2.69 -6.63
C ASP A 26 -4.64 1.44 -5.87
N VAL A 27 -3.91 0.55 -6.54
CA VAL A 27 -3.33 -0.66 -5.91
C VAL A 27 -2.37 -0.31 -4.76
N MET A 28 -1.57 0.74 -4.92
CA MET A 28 -0.62 1.17 -3.90
C MET A 28 -1.30 1.90 -2.74
N GLU A 29 -2.34 2.69 -3.02
CA GLU A 29 -3.17 3.35 -2.00
C GLU A 29 -3.95 2.33 -1.15
N ASP A 30 -4.59 1.34 -1.79
CA ASP A 30 -5.28 0.24 -1.12
C ASP A 30 -4.33 -0.55 -0.22
N ARG A 31 -3.12 -0.83 -0.72
CA ARG A 31 -2.08 -1.49 0.08
C ARG A 31 -1.65 -0.64 1.27
N ALA A 32 -1.54 0.68 1.11
CA ALA A 32 -1.19 1.58 2.20
C ALA A 32 -2.27 1.56 3.28
N GLU A 33 -3.54 1.58 2.90
CA GLU A 33 -4.69 1.51 3.81
C GLU A 33 -4.76 0.18 4.54
N ALA A 34 -4.59 -0.94 3.82
CA ALA A 34 -4.54 -2.27 4.43
C ALA A 34 -3.40 -2.41 5.45
N ARG A 35 -2.24 -1.79 5.19
CA ARG A 35 -1.11 -1.73 6.15
C ARG A 35 -1.43 -0.87 7.37
N TYR A 36 -2.09 0.26 7.17
CA TYR A 36 -2.56 1.11 8.27
C TYR A 36 -3.52 0.34 9.18
N ASP A 37 -4.52 -0.32 8.61
CA ASP A 37 -5.50 -1.08 9.38
C ASP A 37 -4.87 -2.26 10.11
N ALA A 38 -4.00 -3.03 9.45
CA ALA A 38 -3.28 -4.12 10.10
C ALA A 38 -2.43 -3.63 11.29
N THR A 39 -1.79 -2.48 11.15
CA THR A 39 -0.97 -1.87 12.21
C THR A 39 -1.82 -1.34 13.35
N LYS A 40 -2.93 -0.67 13.03
CA LYS A 40 -3.93 -0.18 13.99
C LYS A 40 -4.50 -1.33 14.81
N ASP A 41 -4.93 -2.40 14.16
CA ASP A 41 -5.47 -3.59 14.82
C ASP A 41 -4.44 -4.27 15.73
N GLN A 42 -3.17 -4.34 15.30
CA GLN A 42 -2.09 -4.84 16.14
C GLN A 42 -1.86 -3.93 17.36
N ALA A 43 -1.89 -2.62 17.18
CA ALA A 43 -1.73 -1.66 18.26
C ALA A 43 -2.88 -1.76 19.28
N GLU A 44 -4.12 -1.96 18.82
CA GLU A 44 -5.30 -2.18 19.68
C GLU A 44 -5.15 -3.46 20.51
N ARG A 45 -4.76 -4.58 19.89
CA ARG A 45 -4.50 -5.83 20.62
C ARG A 45 -3.41 -5.66 21.67
N ASN A 46 -2.30 -5.00 21.32
CA ASN A 46 -1.20 -4.73 22.25
C ASN A 46 -1.67 -3.84 23.42
N TYR A 47 -2.49 -2.84 23.14
CA TYR A 47 -3.05 -1.95 24.15
C TYR A 47 -3.97 -2.69 25.13
N ASP A 48 -4.84 -3.57 24.64
CA ASP A 48 -5.72 -4.35 25.51
C ASP A 48 -4.96 -5.33 26.39
N ILE A 49 -3.95 -6.02 25.84
CA ILE A 49 -3.04 -6.87 26.63
C ILE A 49 -2.33 -6.04 27.70
N ALA A 50 -1.80 -4.86 27.34
CA ALA A 50 -1.12 -3.98 28.29
C ALA A 50 -2.08 -3.52 29.40
N LYS A 51 -3.30 -3.09 29.06
CA LYS A 51 -4.33 -2.73 30.02
C LYS A 51 -4.64 -3.86 31.00
N ASP A 52 -4.80 -5.08 30.51
CA ASP A 52 -5.11 -6.23 31.38
C ASP A 52 -3.97 -6.56 32.35
N ASN A 53 -2.73 -6.35 31.93
CA ASN A 53 -1.59 -6.43 32.83
C ASN A 53 -1.55 -5.27 33.84
N CYS A 54 -1.81 -4.03 33.40
CA CYS A 54 -1.88 -2.87 34.30
C CYS A 54 -2.98 -3.01 35.35
N LYS A 55 -4.11 -3.67 35.03
CA LYS A 55 -5.21 -3.91 35.99
C LYS A 55 -4.80 -4.74 37.21
N LYS A 56 -3.73 -5.53 37.11
CA LYS A 56 -3.17 -6.34 38.22
C LYS A 56 -2.36 -5.49 39.21
N MET A 57 -2.11 -4.23 38.90
CA MET A 57 -1.40 -3.27 39.74
C MET A 57 -2.38 -2.39 40.54
N SER A 58 -1.87 -1.58 41.46
CA SER A 58 -2.65 -0.65 42.26
C SER A 58 -1.94 0.70 42.45
N GLY A 59 -2.71 1.71 42.88
CA GLY A 59 -2.21 3.06 43.14
C GLY A 59 -1.54 3.70 41.92
N ASN A 60 -0.55 4.55 42.18
CA ASN A 60 0.16 5.31 41.14
C ASN A 60 0.80 4.40 40.07
N ALA A 61 1.25 3.20 40.42
CA ALA A 61 1.85 2.27 39.47
C ALA A 61 0.85 1.84 38.38
N LYS A 62 -0.42 1.60 38.75
CA LYS A 62 -1.48 1.30 37.79
C LYS A 62 -1.75 2.48 36.87
N ASP A 63 -1.82 3.69 37.42
CA ASP A 63 -2.14 4.89 36.66
C ASP A 63 -1.06 5.22 35.63
N VAL A 64 0.21 5.11 36.03
CA VAL A 64 1.37 5.26 35.13
C VAL A 64 1.33 4.19 34.04
N CYS A 65 1.15 2.91 34.41
CA CYS A 65 1.07 1.80 33.45
C CYS A 65 -0.04 2.03 32.40
N MET A 66 -1.23 2.47 32.83
CA MET A 66 -2.34 2.77 31.91
C MET A 66 -2.04 3.95 30.97
N LYS A 67 -1.36 4.99 31.47
CA LYS A 67 -0.94 6.13 30.66
C LYS A 67 0.11 5.73 29.63
N ASP A 68 1.11 4.94 30.02
CA ASP A 68 2.16 4.46 29.13
C ASP A 68 1.59 3.54 28.04
N ALA A 69 0.69 2.63 28.42
CA ALA A 69 -0.01 1.78 27.46
C ALA A 69 -0.80 2.61 26.43
N LYS A 70 -1.49 3.67 26.87
CA LYS A 70 -2.23 4.57 25.99
C LYS A 70 -1.30 5.39 25.11
N ALA A 71 -0.18 5.87 25.65
CA ALA A 71 0.83 6.62 24.90
C ALA A 71 1.43 5.75 23.79
N ALA A 72 1.77 4.48 24.09
CA ALA A 72 2.25 3.52 23.11
C ALA A 72 1.22 3.26 21.99
N TYR A 73 -0.05 3.07 22.35
CA TYR A 73 -1.14 2.91 21.38
C TYR A 73 -1.27 4.12 20.44
N VAL A 74 -1.34 5.32 21.01
CA VAL A 74 -1.47 6.57 20.24
C VAL A 74 -0.25 6.79 19.35
N GLY A 75 0.95 6.49 19.84
CA GLY A 75 2.19 6.57 19.08
C GLY A 75 2.17 5.64 17.87
N ALA A 76 1.83 4.36 18.08
CA ALA A 76 1.76 3.37 17.01
C ALA A 76 0.71 3.74 15.95
N LYS A 77 -0.49 4.17 16.37
CA LYS A 77 -1.55 4.60 15.45
C LYS A 77 -1.17 5.84 14.64
N SER A 78 -0.53 6.81 15.29
CA SER A 78 -0.08 8.04 14.63
C SER A 78 1.02 7.76 13.60
N GLN A 79 1.99 6.90 13.94
CA GLN A 79 3.02 6.49 13.00
C GLN A 79 2.42 5.75 11.80
N ALA A 80 1.52 4.80 12.04
CA ALA A 80 0.83 4.08 10.96
C ALA A 80 0.09 5.04 10.02
N LYS A 81 -0.54 6.09 10.56
CA LYS A 81 -1.24 7.10 9.74
C LYS A 81 -0.26 7.95 8.93
N ALA A 82 0.91 8.27 9.49
CA ALA A 82 1.95 8.99 8.76
C ALA A 82 2.50 8.14 7.60
N ASP A 83 2.75 6.86 7.86
CA ASP A 83 3.24 5.91 6.85
C ASP A 83 2.23 5.72 5.71
N GLU A 84 0.92 5.61 6.04
CA GLU A 84 -0.15 5.55 5.04
C GLU A 84 -0.16 6.78 4.13
N LYS A 85 -0.13 7.97 4.73
CA LYS A 85 -0.12 9.24 3.98
C LYS A 85 1.11 9.35 3.10
N ALA A 86 2.29 9.01 3.62
CA ALA A 86 3.52 9.02 2.86
C ALA A 86 3.45 8.06 1.66
N ALA A 87 2.91 6.86 1.85
CA ALA A 87 2.74 5.89 0.77
C ALA A 87 1.75 6.36 -0.30
N LYS A 88 0.60 6.94 0.10
CA LYS A 88 -0.38 7.52 -0.84
C LYS A 88 0.23 8.66 -1.66
N SER A 89 0.90 9.61 -1.00
CA SER A 89 1.59 10.71 -1.71
C SER A 89 2.71 10.23 -2.64
N GLN A 90 3.42 9.15 -2.29
CA GLN A 90 4.42 8.55 -3.19
C GLN A 90 3.77 7.89 -4.40
N ALA A 91 2.61 7.24 -4.23
CA ALA A 91 1.86 6.65 -5.34
C ALA A 91 1.42 7.73 -6.34
N GLU A 92 0.84 8.83 -5.83
CA GLU A 92 0.46 10.00 -6.64
C GLU A 92 1.66 10.61 -7.39
N ALA A 93 2.76 10.89 -6.69
CA ALA A 93 3.94 11.47 -7.31
C ALA A 93 4.54 10.58 -8.42
N ASN A 94 4.49 9.26 -8.23
CA ASN A 94 4.95 8.31 -9.24
C ASN A 94 4.02 8.29 -10.46
N GLU A 95 2.70 8.31 -10.24
CA GLU A 95 1.72 8.37 -11.33
C GLU A 95 1.90 9.64 -12.18
N ASP A 96 2.02 10.80 -11.53
CA ASP A 96 2.25 12.09 -12.20
C ASP A 96 3.55 12.09 -13.01
N LYS A 97 4.62 11.54 -12.45
CA LYS A 97 5.89 11.37 -13.15
C LYS A 97 5.73 10.49 -14.39
N MET A 98 5.08 9.33 -14.26
CA MET A 98 4.88 8.42 -15.39
C MET A 98 4.03 9.07 -16.50
N LYS A 99 2.99 9.82 -16.13
CA LYS A 99 2.17 10.60 -17.07
C LYS A 99 3.01 11.67 -17.79
N ALA A 100 3.86 12.39 -17.07
CA ALA A 100 4.73 13.42 -17.66
C ALA A 100 5.78 12.80 -18.60
N ASP A 101 6.42 11.71 -18.18
CA ASP A 101 7.41 11.00 -18.98
C ASP A 101 6.78 10.38 -20.23
N TYR A 102 5.56 9.85 -20.13
CA TYR A 102 4.79 9.37 -21.29
C TYR A 102 4.48 10.50 -22.28
N LYS A 103 4.03 11.67 -21.81
CA LYS A 103 3.78 12.83 -22.69
C LYS A 103 5.04 13.20 -23.47
N ALA A 104 6.18 13.31 -22.79
CA ALA A 104 7.45 13.60 -23.43
C ALA A 104 7.91 12.47 -24.38
N ALA A 105 7.67 11.21 -24.05
CA ALA A 105 7.99 10.08 -24.93
C ALA A 105 7.12 10.07 -26.18
N LYS A 106 5.82 10.35 -26.03
CA LYS A 106 4.87 10.46 -27.13
C LYS A 106 5.25 11.59 -28.10
N GLU A 107 5.64 12.77 -27.58
CA GLU A 107 6.16 13.87 -28.41
C GLU A 107 7.41 13.47 -29.19
N ARG A 108 8.32 12.68 -28.59
CA ARG A 108 9.49 12.17 -29.33
C ARG A 108 9.08 11.23 -30.46
N CYS A 109 8.07 10.39 -30.26
CA CYS A 109 7.51 9.51 -31.29
C CYS A 109 6.88 10.29 -32.45
N ASP A 110 6.52 11.57 -32.29
CA ASP A 110 5.92 12.37 -33.36
C ASP A 110 6.87 12.67 -34.53
N ASN A 111 8.18 12.49 -34.33
CA ASN A 111 9.17 12.55 -35.42
C ASN A 111 9.16 11.32 -36.34
N LEU A 112 8.40 10.28 -36.00
CA LEU A 112 8.26 9.05 -36.77
C LEU A 112 6.95 9.07 -37.59
N SER A 113 6.82 8.13 -38.52
CA SER A 113 5.60 7.97 -39.31
C SER A 113 5.25 6.49 -39.53
N GLY A 114 3.99 6.23 -39.88
CA GLY A 114 3.46 4.89 -40.11
C GLY A 114 3.69 3.94 -38.93
N HIS A 115 3.95 2.67 -39.24
CA HIS A 115 4.15 1.62 -38.24
C HIS A 115 5.25 1.92 -37.21
N ALA A 116 6.28 2.69 -37.57
CA ALA A 116 7.32 3.06 -36.63
C ALA A 116 6.80 3.98 -35.52
N LYS A 117 5.91 4.91 -35.85
CA LYS A 117 5.26 5.79 -34.86
C LYS A 117 4.34 4.99 -33.95
N ASP A 118 3.53 4.10 -34.52
CA ASP A 118 2.58 3.29 -33.75
C ASP A 118 3.31 2.37 -32.76
N ALA A 119 4.39 1.72 -33.20
CA ALA A 119 5.24 0.90 -32.34
C ALA A 119 5.87 1.72 -31.21
N CYS A 120 6.41 2.91 -31.52
CA CYS A 120 6.99 3.81 -30.52
C CYS A 120 5.98 4.23 -29.44
N VAL A 121 4.77 4.62 -29.83
CA VAL A 121 3.71 5.00 -28.88
C VAL A 121 3.25 3.80 -28.05
N SER A 122 3.13 2.61 -28.67
CA SER A 122 2.77 1.39 -27.96
C SER A 122 3.82 1.01 -26.91
N GLU A 123 5.10 1.10 -27.25
CA GLU A 123 6.20 0.87 -26.30
C GLU A 123 6.18 1.89 -25.17
N ALA A 124 5.96 3.17 -25.48
CA ALA A 124 5.85 4.23 -24.48
C ALA A 124 4.71 3.96 -23.48
N LYS A 125 3.53 3.53 -23.96
CA LYS A 125 2.42 3.13 -23.09
C LYS A 125 2.80 2.00 -22.14
N MET A 126 3.45 0.96 -22.65
CA MET A 126 3.91 -0.17 -21.81
C MET A 126 4.97 0.26 -20.79
N LYS A 127 5.91 1.10 -21.20
CA LYS A 127 7.01 1.58 -20.35
C LYS A 127 6.53 2.48 -19.21
N TYR A 128 5.54 3.33 -19.47
CA TYR A 128 5.03 4.32 -18.52
C TYR A 128 3.66 3.96 -17.95
N MET A 129 3.19 2.74 -18.19
CA MET A 129 1.94 2.18 -17.67
C MET A 129 0.73 3.08 -17.97
N GLN A 130 0.53 3.43 -19.25
CA GLN A 130 -0.53 4.31 -19.78
C GLN A 130 -1.47 3.62 -20.77
#